data_AF-X0XNS1-F1
#
_entry.id   AF-X0XNS1-F1
#
_cell.length_a   1.000
_cell.length_b   1.000
_cell.length_c   1.000
_cell.angle_alpha   90.00
_cell.angle_beta   90.00
_cell.angle_gamma   90.00
#
_symmetry.space_group_name_H-M   'P 1'
#
loop_
_entity.id
_entity.type
_entity.pdbx_description
1 polymer ?
#
loop_
_entity_poly.entity_id
_entity_poly.type
_entity_poly.pdbx_seq_one_letter_code
_entity_poly.pdbx_strand_id
1 'polypeptide(L)'
;KGGSAINLSLVCRITGRKLKVYDSFEGLPDGEKGDRTATGYKKGDYLGTLEEVKMNIERYGKIEHCEFVKGWFNETLPKLDSPILLAWLDVDLEASLHTCVKHIWPNLVDNGYIFIDESIDTAYISLFYSEKWWQKYFNCSPPGLIGGGTGLPLGQYYIGPWSQRND
;
A
#
# COMPACT_ATOMS: atom_id res chain seq x y z
N LYS A 1 2.92 -13.06 -5.11
CA LYS A 1 4.11 -13.62 -5.84
C LYS A 1 4.97 -12.59 -6.61
N GLY A 2 4.92 -11.30 -6.28
CA GLY A 2 5.84 -10.29 -6.84
C GLY A 2 5.43 -9.62 -8.16
N GLY A 3 4.21 -9.85 -8.67
CA GLY A 3 3.75 -9.26 -9.94
C GLY A 3 3.89 -7.74 -10.00
N SER A 4 3.32 -7.03 -9.03
CA SER A 4 3.44 -5.57 -8.92
C SER A 4 4.88 -5.12 -8.67
N ALA A 5 5.63 -5.87 -7.84
CA ALA A 5 7.03 -5.57 -7.53
C ALA A 5 7.95 -5.67 -8.76
N ILE A 6 7.68 -6.57 -9.72
CA ILE A 6 8.39 -6.63 -11.00
C ILE A 6 8.29 -5.30 -11.74
N ASN A 7 7.06 -4.81 -11.94
CA ASN A 7 6.83 -3.55 -12.65
C ASN A 7 7.42 -2.36 -11.90
N LEU A 8 7.21 -2.28 -10.59
CA LEU A 8 7.74 -1.20 -9.77
C LEU A 8 9.28 -1.20 -9.71
N SER A 9 9.92 -2.37 -9.78
CA SER A 9 11.38 -2.46 -9.84
C SER A 9 11.95 -1.82 -11.12
N LEU A 10 11.25 -1.97 -12.25
CA LEU A 10 11.63 -1.33 -13.51
C LEU A 10 11.48 0.19 -13.44
N VAL A 11 10.39 0.67 -12.82
CA VAL A 11 10.20 2.11 -12.57
C VAL A 11 11.31 2.66 -11.67
N CYS A 12 11.69 1.93 -10.62
CA CYS A 12 12.80 2.30 -9.74
C CYS A 12 14.13 2.36 -10.50
N ARG A 13 14.38 1.42 -11.41
CA ARG A 13 15.55 1.45 -12.30
C ARG A 13 15.60 2.72 -13.16
N ILE A 14 14.47 3.07 -13.79
CA ILE A 14 14.35 4.24 -14.67
C ILE A 14 14.56 5.55 -13.90
N THR A 15 14.00 5.62 -12.69
CA THR A 15 14.01 6.83 -11.86
C THR A 15 15.23 6.94 -10.93
N GLY A 16 16.10 5.93 -10.89
CA GLY A 16 17.24 5.87 -9.97
C GLY A 16 16.85 5.71 -8.50
N ARG A 17 15.68 5.13 -8.22
CA ARG A 17 15.15 4.92 -6.86
C ARG A 17 15.30 3.45 -6.42
N LYS A 18 14.99 3.20 -5.15
CA LYS A 18 14.92 1.85 -4.57
C LYS A 18 13.47 1.49 -4.26
N LEU A 19 13.12 0.23 -4.50
CA LEU A 19 11.86 -0.39 -4.10
C LEU A 19 12.08 -1.17 -2.81
N LYS A 20 11.36 -0.82 -1.73
CA LYS A 20 11.30 -1.66 -0.53
C LYS A 20 10.07 -2.56 -0.61
N VAL A 21 10.27 -3.86 -0.55
CA VAL A 21 9.22 -4.89 -0.63
C VAL A 21 9.00 -5.47 0.77
N TYR A 22 7.88 -5.11 1.38
CA TYR A 22 7.44 -5.62 2.68
C TYR A 22 6.41 -6.72 2.47
N ASP A 23 6.64 -7.89 3.04
CA ASP A 23 5.71 -9.03 3.00
C ASP A 23 6.10 -10.03 4.11
N SER A 24 5.15 -10.82 4.59
CA SER A 24 5.45 -11.97 5.44
C SER A 24 6.21 -13.05 4.66
N PHE A 25 5.94 -13.17 3.36
CA PHE A 25 6.30 -14.28 2.49
C PHE A 25 5.79 -15.64 2.99
N GLU A 26 4.74 -15.60 3.81
CA GLU A 26 4.14 -16.75 4.50
C GLU A 26 2.62 -16.84 4.24
N GLY A 27 2.11 -15.99 3.33
CA GLY A 27 0.68 -15.86 3.02
C GLY A 27 -0.05 -15.00 4.06
N LEU A 28 -1.36 -14.86 3.88
CA LEU A 28 -2.19 -14.07 4.79
C LEU A 28 -2.20 -14.67 6.21
N PRO A 29 -2.18 -13.83 7.26
CA PRO A 29 -2.40 -14.29 8.62
C PRO A 29 -3.89 -14.63 8.82
N ASP A 30 -4.22 -15.11 10.02
CA ASP A 30 -5.62 -15.17 10.44
C ASP A 30 -6.19 -13.74 10.52
N GLY A 31 -7.43 -13.56 10.05
CA GLY A 31 -8.11 -12.26 10.14
C GLY A 31 -8.39 -11.86 11.58
N GLU A 32 -8.29 -10.55 11.88
CA GLU A 32 -8.57 -10.04 13.21
C GLU A 32 -10.07 -10.05 13.53
N LYS A 33 -10.41 -10.10 14.83
CA LYS A 33 -11.81 -10.01 15.26
C LYS A 33 -12.38 -8.63 14.90
N GLY A 34 -13.39 -8.63 14.03
CA GLY A 34 -14.06 -7.40 13.59
C GLY A 34 -13.48 -6.82 12.31
N ASP A 35 -12.44 -7.46 11.74
CA ASP A 35 -12.02 -7.22 10.36
C ASP A 35 -13.13 -7.67 9.40
N ARG A 36 -13.65 -6.73 8.62
CA ARG A 36 -14.80 -6.98 7.74
C ARG A 36 -14.41 -7.76 6.49
N THR A 37 -13.15 -7.67 6.07
CA THR A 37 -12.67 -8.25 4.82
C THR A 37 -12.16 -9.66 5.03
N ALA A 38 -11.74 -9.99 6.26
CA ALA A 38 -11.31 -11.32 6.69
C ALA A 38 -12.26 -12.48 6.31
N THR A 39 -13.57 -12.26 6.18
CA THR A 39 -14.51 -13.33 5.77
C THR A 39 -14.28 -13.86 4.35
N GLY A 40 -13.62 -13.08 3.50
CA GLY A 40 -13.27 -13.46 2.13
C GLY A 40 -12.00 -14.31 2.01
N TYR A 41 -11.23 -14.43 3.09
CA TYR A 41 -9.87 -14.96 3.05
C TYR A 41 -9.66 -16.10 4.05
N LYS A 42 -8.65 -16.93 3.77
CA LYS A 42 -8.17 -17.98 4.66
C LYS A 42 -6.69 -17.76 4.94
N LYS A 43 -6.27 -18.18 6.13
CA LYS A 43 -4.86 -18.20 6.49
C LYS A 43 -4.04 -18.96 5.44
N GLY A 44 -2.95 -18.34 5.00
CA GLY A 44 -2.05 -18.89 3.98
C GLY A 44 -2.47 -18.57 2.54
N ASP A 45 -3.61 -17.90 2.32
CA ASP A 45 -3.95 -17.38 1.00
C ASP A 45 -2.85 -16.42 0.50
N TYR A 46 -2.72 -16.37 -0.83
CA TYR A 46 -1.73 -15.56 -1.57
C TYR A 46 -0.25 -15.80 -1.23
N LEU A 47 0.08 -16.94 -0.60
CA LEU A 47 1.47 -17.34 -0.34
C LEU A 47 2.36 -17.20 -1.60
N GLY A 48 3.40 -16.39 -1.46
CA GLY A 48 4.57 -16.38 -2.33
C GLY A 48 5.81 -16.30 -1.46
N THR A 49 6.69 -17.29 -1.54
CA THR A 49 7.90 -17.32 -0.70
C THR A 49 8.88 -16.24 -1.14
N LEU A 50 9.79 -15.85 -0.24
CA LEU A 50 10.80 -14.84 -0.54
C LEU A 50 11.67 -15.26 -1.74
N GLU A 51 12.02 -16.54 -1.81
CA GLU A 51 12.77 -17.14 -2.91
C GLU A 51 12.00 -17.04 -4.23
N GLU A 52 10.71 -17.41 -4.24
CA GLU A 52 9.87 -17.33 -5.44
C GLU A 52 9.75 -15.89 -5.93
N VAL A 53 9.51 -14.95 -5.02
CA VAL A 53 9.40 -13.52 -5.36
C VAL A 53 10.72 -12.97 -5.92
N LYS A 54 11.86 -13.28 -5.28
CA LYS A 54 13.18 -12.86 -5.77
C LYS A 54 13.47 -13.42 -7.16
N MET A 55 13.24 -14.71 -7.38
CA MET A 55 13.44 -15.34 -8.69
C MET A 55 12.57 -14.70 -9.78
N ASN A 56 11.32 -14.36 -9.47
CA ASN A 56 10.43 -13.69 -10.42
C ASN A 56 10.93 -12.28 -10.77
N ILE A 57 11.37 -11.50 -9.77
CA ILE A 57 11.91 -10.15 -10.00
C ILE A 57 13.26 -10.20 -10.73
N GLU A 58 14.12 -11.19 -10.46
CA GLU A 58 15.36 -11.41 -11.22
C GLU A 58 15.08 -11.68 -12.70
N ARG A 59 14.07 -12.50 -12.99
CA ARG A 59 13.75 -12.90 -14.36
C ARG A 59 13.08 -11.78 -15.16
N TYR A 60 12.18 -11.02 -14.54
CA TYR A 60 11.30 -10.10 -15.28
C TYR A 60 11.45 -8.62 -14.89
N GLY A 61 12.18 -8.32 -13.81
CA GLY A 61 12.33 -6.99 -13.25
C GLY A 61 13.80 -6.56 -13.08
N LYS A 62 14.08 -5.84 -11.98
CA LYS A 62 15.40 -5.32 -11.61
C LYS A 62 15.65 -5.50 -10.11
N ILE A 63 16.06 -6.71 -9.73
CA ILE A 63 16.26 -7.07 -8.32
C ILE A 63 17.29 -6.20 -7.61
N GLU A 64 18.28 -5.67 -8.34
CA GLU A 64 19.32 -4.79 -7.80
C GLU A 64 18.77 -3.45 -7.27
N HIS A 65 17.53 -3.11 -7.67
CA HIS A 65 16.78 -1.96 -7.15
C HIS A 65 15.83 -2.33 -6.01
N CYS A 66 15.77 -3.58 -5.59
CA CYS A 66 14.86 -4.07 -4.56
C CYS A 66 15.56 -4.33 -3.23
N GLU A 67 14.92 -3.95 -2.13
CA GLU A 67 15.25 -4.33 -0.77
C GLU A 67 14.07 -5.08 -0.18
N PHE A 68 14.31 -6.25 0.40
CA PHE A 68 13.25 -7.11 0.91
C PHE A 68 13.22 -7.08 2.44
N VAL A 69 12.05 -6.78 3.00
CA VAL A 69 11.81 -6.78 4.44
C VAL A 69 10.80 -7.88 4.74
N LYS A 70 11.31 -9.02 5.19
CA LYS A 70 10.49 -10.17 5.58
C LYS A 70 9.91 -9.96 6.98
N GLY A 71 8.59 -10.13 7.11
CA GLY A 71 7.88 -10.18 8.39
C GLY A 71 6.50 -9.53 8.31
N TRP A 72 5.71 -9.68 9.37
CA TRP A 72 4.39 -9.07 9.43
C TRP A 72 4.47 -7.55 9.50
N PHE A 73 3.49 -6.84 8.93
CA PHE A 73 3.50 -5.37 8.85
C PHE A 73 3.59 -4.70 10.22
N ASN A 74 2.93 -5.27 11.23
CA ASN A 74 2.94 -4.78 12.62
C ASN A 74 4.31 -4.96 13.32
N GLU A 75 5.19 -5.80 12.80
CA GLU A 75 6.54 -6.04 13.33
C GLU A 75 7.62 -5.28 12.56
N THR A 76 7.39 -5.06 11.26
CA THR A 76 8.37 -4.51 10.32
C THR A 76 8.21 -3.02 10.11
N LEU A 77 6.98 -2.52 9.90
CA LEU A 77 6.73 -1.10 9.62
C LEU A 77 6.95 -0.14 10.79
N PRO A 78 6.87 -0.54 12.08
CA PRO A 78 7.30 0.34 13.17
C PRO A 78 8.78 0.75 13.09
N LYS A 79 9.60 0.01 12.34
CA LYS A 79 11.03 0.27 12.12
C LYS A 79 11.29 1.09 10.84
N LEU A 80 10.25 1.48 10.11
CA LEU A 80 10.36 2.31 8.91
C LEU A 80 10.80 3.73 9.31
N ASP A 81 11.95 4.14 8.80
CA ASP A 81 12.64 5.39 9.16
C ASP A 81 13.15 6.17 7.94
N SER A 82 12.60 5.89 6.76
CA SER A 82 13.06 6.48 5.49
C SER A 82 11.93 7.18 4.75
N PRO A 83 12.21 8.33 4.07
CA PRO A 83 11.20 9.02 3.27
C PRO A 83 10.60 8.14 2.17
N ILE A 84 9.30 8.25 1.97
CA ILE A 84 8.51 7.52 0.97
C ILE A 84 7.95 8.50 -0.04
N LEU A 85 8.27 8.28 -1.32
CA LEU A 85 7.65 9.00 -2.43
C LEU A 85 6.37 8.30 -2.91
N LEU A 86 6.36 6.97 -2.92
CA LEU A 86 5.22 6.20 -3.38
C LEU A 86 5.11 4.95 -2.52
N ALA A 87 3.92 4.70 -1.98
CA ALA A 87 3.56 3.42 -1.39
C ALA A 87 2.48 2.76 -2.26
N TRP A 88 2.68 1.48 -2.58
CA TRP A 88 1.69 0.62 -3.22
C TRP A 88 1.24 -0.41 -2.18
N LEU A 89 -0.02 -0.35 -1.75
CA LEU A 89 -0.60 -1.24 -0.75
C LEU A 89 -1.53 -2.23 -1.45
N ASP A 90 -1.19 -3.50 -1.30
CA ASP A 90 -1.94 -4.66 -1.78
C ASP A 90 -1.81 -5.67 -0.64
N VAL A 91 -2.75 -5.62 0.28
CA VAL A 91 -2.59 -6.14 1.65
C VAL A 91 -3.80 -6.92 2.17
N ASP A 92 -4.88 -6.99 1.40
CA ASP A 92 -6.09 -7.80 1.52
C ASP A 92 -6.91 -7.63 2.82
N LEU A 93 -6.29 -7.59 3.99
CA LEU A 93 -6.97 -7.46 5.27
C LEU A 93 -7.12 -5.99 5.66
N GLU A 94 -8.30 -5.64 6.18
CA GLU A 94 -8.57 -4.31 6.71
C GLU A 94 -7.56 -3.95 7.81
N ALA A 95 -7.27 -4.89 8.72
CA ALA A 95 -6.29 -4.70 9.78
C ALA A 95 -4.86 -4.45 9.24
N SER A 96 -4.48 -5.15 8.17
CA SER A 96 -3.21 -4.93 7.47
C SER A 96 -3.15 -3.53 6.87
N LEU A 97 -4.21 -3.08 6.19
CA LEU A 97 -4.29 -1.73 5.63
C LEU A 97 -4.15 -0.66 6.71
N HIS A 98 -4.86 -0.80 7.83
CA HIS A 98 -4.74 0.13 8.96
C HIS A 98 -3.31 0.20 9.49
N THR A 99 -2.64 -0.95 9.64
CA THR A 99 -1.24 -1.02 10.10
C THR A 99 -0.32 -0.33 9.11
N CYS A 100 -0.48 -0.60 7.81
CA CYS A 100 0.31 0.01 6.75
C CYS A 100 0.16 1.53 6.74
N VAL A 101 -1.06 2.05 6.66
CA VAL A 101 -1.30 3.50 6.63
C VAL A 101 -0.76 4.18 7.87
N LYS A 102 -0.95 3.59 9.06
CA LYS A 102 -0.46 4.15 10.34
C LYS A 102 1.05 4.41 10.34
N HIS A 103 1.84 3.51 9.75
CA HIS A 103 3.30 3.59 9.79
C HIS A 103 3.92 4.23 8.52
N ILE A 104 3.24 4.13 7.38
CA ILE A 104 3.72 4.69 6.11
C ILE A 104 3.41 6.19 6.02
N TRP A 105 2.21 6.62 6.45
CA TRP A 105 1.78 8.01 6.28
C TRP A 105 2.75 9.04 6.89
N PRO A 106 3.30 8.87 8.11
CA PRO A 106 4.26 9.82 8.67
C PRO A 106 5.58 9.94 7.91
N ASN A 107 5.91 8.95 7.07
CA ASN A 107 7.13 8.92 6.28
C ASN A 107 6.90 9.39 4.84
N LEU A 108 5.67 9.74 4.45
CA LEU A 108 5.34 10.21 3.11
C LEU A 108 5.85 11.66 2.93
N VAL A 109 6.54 11.92 1.82
CA VAL A 109 6.95 13.29 1.47
C VAL A 109 5.76 14.11 0.96
N ASP A 110 5.88 15.45 0.95
CA ASP A 110 4.77 16.37 0.59
C ASP A 110 4.11 16.09 -0.78
N ASN A 111 4.88 15.56 -1.74
CA ASN A 111 4.38 15.19 -3.08
C ASN A 111 4.30 13.66 -3.27
N GLY A 112 4.25 12.91 -2.17
CA GLY A 112 4.16 11.48 -2.17
C GLY A 112 2.73 10.97 -2.32
N TYR A 113 2.59 9.74 -2.79
CA TYR A 113 1.30 9.11 -3.01
C TYR A 113 1.22 7.73 -2.35
N ILE A 114 0.02 7.41 -1.84
CA ILE A 114 -0.34 6.05 -1.45
C ILE A 114 -1.39 5.56 -2.44
N PHE A 115 -1.11 4.41 -3.06
CA PHE A 115 -2.04 3.66 -3.89
C PHE A 115 -2.48 2.42 -3.11
N ILE A 116 -3.75 2.04 -3.28
CA ILE A 116 -4.32 0.81 -2.72
C ILE A 116 -4.92 -0.03 -3.83
N ASP A 117 -4.77 -1.35 -3.76
CA ASP A 117 -5.35 -2.29 -4.73
C ASP A 117 -6.86 -2.46 -4.49
N GLU A 118 -7.27 -2.54 -3.23
CA GLU A 118 -8.63 -2.86 -2.78
C GLU A 118 -9.60 -1.66 -2.84
N SER A 119 -9.43 -0.81 -3.86
CA SER A 119 -10.13 0.47 -4.07
C SER A 119 -11.64 0.36 -4.38
N ILE A 120 -12.16 -0.86 -4.54
CA ILE A 120 -13.58 -1.10 -4.84
C ILE A 120 -14.42 -1.41 -3.60
N ASP A 121 -13.80 -1.84 -2.49
CA ASP A 121 -14.51 -2.24 -1.29
C ASP A 121 -14.50 -1.13 -0.24
N THR A 122 -15.70 -0.75 0.18
CA THR A 122 -15.97 0.30 1.17
C THR A 122 -15.29 0.08 2.51
N ALA A 123 -14.99 -1.16 2.91
CA ALA A 123 -14.27 -1.44 4.15
C ALA A 123 -12.90 -0.75 4.15
N TYR A 124 -12.13 -0.92 3.08
CA TYR A 124 -10.81 -0.28 2.89
C TYR A 124 -10.93 1.23 2.67
N ILE A 125 -11.83 1.64 1.78
CA ILE A 125 -12.00 3.05 1.41
C ILE A 125 -12.39 3.90 2.63
N SER A 126 -13.21 3.35 3.55
CA SER A 126 -13.71 4.07 4.72
C SER A 126 -12.61 4.60 5.63
N LEU A 127 -11.42 3.98 5.65
CA LEU A 127 -10.25 4.46 6.39
C LEU A 127 -9.88 5.88 5.97
N PHE A 128 -9.88 6.16 4.66
CA PHE A 128 -9.46 7.43 4.09
C PHE A 128 -10.52 8.54 4.21
N TYR A 129 -11.66 8.27 4.86
CA TYR A 129 -12.70 9.25 5.21
C TYR A 129 -13.02 9.27 6.71
N SER A 130 -12.33 8.46 7.52
CA SER A 130 -12.62 8.31 8.95
C SER A 130 -11.97 9.41 9.78
N GLU A 131 -12.69 10.51 10.03
CA GLU A 131 -12.19 11.60 10.90
C GLU A 131 -11.66 11.09 12.23
N LYS A 132 -12.42 10.22 12.91
CA LYS A 132 -12.03 9.64 14.20
C LYS A 132 -10.68 8.92 14.14
N TRP A 133 -10.42 8.17 13.07
CA TRP A 133 -9.17 7.42 12.95
C TRP A 133 -7.99 8.35 12.68
N TRP A 134 -8.15 9.30 11.75
CA TRP A 134 -7.10 10.26 11.38
C TRP A 134 -6.77 11.24 12.50
N GLN A 135 -7.78 11.69 13.26
CA GLN A 135 -7.56 12.48 14.46
C GLN A 135 -6.74 11.68 15.48
N LYS A 136 -7.16 10.44 15.78
CA LYS A 136 -6.50 9.58 16.79
C LYS A 136 -5.01 9.34 16.50
N TYR A 137 -4.63 9.08 15.25
CA TYR A 137 -3.26 8.67 14.92
C TYR A 137 -2.38 9.80 14.40
N PHE A 138 -2.95 10.84 13.79
CA PHE A 138 -2.20 11.89 13.10
C PHE A 138 -2.63 13.31 13.45
N ASN A 139 -3.69 13.50 14.25
CA ASN A 139 -4.23 14.80 14.61
C ASN A 139 -4.55 15.69 13.37
N CYS A 140 -5.04 15.09 12.30
CA CYS A 140 -5.41 15.78 11.08
C CYS A 140 -6.73 15.25 10.48
N SER A 141 -7.28 15.98 9.52
CA SER A 141 -8.42 15.54 8.73
C SER A 141 -8.01 14.42 7.76
N PRO A 142 -8.91 13.48 7.45
CA PRO A 142 -8.66 12.45 6.46
C PRO A 142 -8.34 13.06 5.08
N PRO A 143 -7.42 12.48 4.30
CA PRO A 143 -7.03 13.01 3.00
C PRO A 143 -8.08 12.72 1.90
N GLY A 144 -9.07 11.87 2.16
CA GLY A 144 -9.95 11.32 1.14
C GLY A 144 -9.26 10.26 0.28
N LEU A 145 -9.98 9.73 -0.70
CA LEU A 145 -9.47 8.76 -1.66
C LEU A 145 -9.96 9.10 -3.06
N ILE A 146 -9.04 9.25 -4.01
CA ILE A 146 -9.35 9.44 -5.43
C ILE A 146 -9.50 8.05 -6.07
N GLY A 147 -10.57 7.86 -6.86
CA GLY A 147 -10.81 6.61 -7.59
C GLY A 147 -11.47 5.50 -6.77
N GLY A 148 -11.82 5.76 -5.50
CA GLY A 148 -12.61 4.82 -4.71
C GLY A 148 -14.07 4.73 -5.16
N GLY A 149 -14.62 3.53 -5.26
CA GLY A 149 -16.06 3.28 -5.43
C GLY A 149 -16.44 2.35 -6.58
N THR A 150 -17.72 1.98 -6.63
CA THR A 150 -18.34 1.11 -7.65
C THR A 150 -18.71 1.86 -8.96
N GLY A 151 -18.11 3.03 -9.21
CA GLY A 151 -18.37 3.96 -10.34
C GLY A 151 -19.29 5.14 -9.96
N LEU A 152 -19.15 6.39 -10.44
CA LEU A 152 -18.28 7.03 -11.45
C LEU A 152 -18.10 8.52 -11.05
N PRO A 153 -16.92 9.17 -11.17
CA PRO A 153 -16.86 10.60 -11.43
C PRO A 153 -17.19 10.81 -12.92
N LEU A 154 -18.47 10.91 -13.24
CA LEU A 154 -18.94 11.21 -14.59
C LEU A 154 -18.50 12.63 -14.99
N GLY A 155 -17.30 12.74 -15.56
CA GLY A 155 -16.93 13.86 -16.43
C GLY A 155 -15.73 14.70 -16.05
N GLN A 156 -14.93 14.35 -15.02
CA GLN A 156 -13.69 15.08 -14.74
C GLN A 156 -12.50 14.13 -14.56
N TYR A 157 -11.49 14.31 -15.41
CA TYR A 157 -10.15 13.76 -15.18
C TYR A 157 -9.49 14.52 -14.03
N TYR A 158 -8.75 13.83 -13.16
CA TYR A 158 -7.97 14.48 -12.11
C TYR A 158 -6.91 15.39 -12.74
N ILE A 159 -6.96 16.69 -12.41
CA ILE A 159 -6.05 17.73 -12.93
C ILE A 159 -4.95 18.11 -11.93
N GLY A 160 -4.76 17.33 -10.87
CA GLY A 160 -3.91 17.68 -9.73
C GLY A 160 -4.69 18.37 -8.59
N PRO A 161 -4.04 18.61 -7.43
CA PRO A 161 -4.60 19.44 -6.37
C PRO A 161 -4.92 20.84 -6.91
N TRP A 162 -5.94 21.50 -6.36
CA TRP A 162 -6.30 22.87 -6.77
C TRP A 162 -5.13 23.85 -6.66
N SER A 163 -4.22 23.64 -5.71
CA SER A 163 -2.99 24.43 -5.54
C SER A 163 -1.96 24.26 -6.65
N GLN A 164 -2.12 23.27 -7.53
CA GLN A 164 -1.25 22.99 -8.67
C GLN A 164 -1.91 23.33 -10.01
N ARG A 165 -3.13 23.88 -9.98
CA ARG A 165 -3.82 24.33 -11.19
C ARG A 165 -3.17 25.63 -11.64
N ASN A 166 -2.55 25.64 -12.82
CA ASN A 166 -2.15 26.89 -13.46
C ASN A 166 -3.42 27.58 -13.95
N ASP A 167 -3.65 28.81 -13.49
CA ASP A 167 -4.76 29.68 -13.87
C ASP A 167 -4.92 29.83 -15.39
#